data_AF-A0A1V2RJA1-F1
#
_entry.id   AF-A0A1V2RJA1-F1
#
_cell.length_a   1.000
_cell.length_b   1.000
_cell.length_c   1.000
_cell.angle_alpha   90.00
_cell.angle_beta   90.00
_cell.angle_gamma   90.00
#
_symmetry.space_group_name_H-M   'P 1'
#
loop_
_entity.id
_entity.type
_entity.pdbx_description
1 polymer ?
#
loop_
_entity_poly.entity_id
_entity_poly.type
_entity_poly.pdbx_seq_one_letter_code
_entity_poly.pdbx_strand_id
1 'polypeptide(L)'
;MRTPYAPEVGEFTCRWGRQLDVHPILERSAESGALSGEAVAGYVAKYTSKSVGDSGGSDYPVRSWADLASRRVSAHVRALMAVCWRLGAVAELAGLRLRTWCHMLGFRGHVLTKSRRYSTTFTELRGARAAFRSASVACGEVVTVSAWRFVGAGHSPGEAELARGVWLDRVEARWALAAEADRGGGGGWWVGRGG
;
A
#
# COMPACT_ATOMS: atom_id res chain seq x y z
N MET A 1 -21.91 10.69 -7.58
CA MET A 1 -21.53 10.51 -6.17
C MET A 1 -20.84 11.78 -5.70
N ARG A 2 -21.17 12.30 -4.51
CA ARG A 2 -20.45 13.43 -3.94
C ARG A 2 -19.48 12.93 -2.87
N THR A 3 -18.27 13.48 -2.82
CA THR A 3 -17.32 13.18 -1.75
C THR A 3 -17.79 13.85 -0.46
N PRO A 4 -17.47 13.31 0.73
CA PRO A 4 -17.64 14.06 1.97
C PRO A 4 -16.87 15.40 1.89
N TYR A 5 -17.41 16.46 2.49
CA TYR A 5 -16.70 17.73 2.62
C TYR A 5 -15.44 17.52 3.48
N ALA A 6 -14.30 17.90 2.93
CA ALA A 6 -13.03 17.96 3.63
C ALA A 6 -12.56 19.42 3.66
N PRO A 7 -12.23 20.03 4.81
CA PRO A 7 -11.82 21.43 4.90
C PRO A 7 -10.67 21.79 3.96
N GLU A 8 -9.79 20.82 3.69
CA GLU A 8 -8.57 20.98 2.91
C GLU A 8 -8.81 21.01 1.39
N VAL A 9 -9.88 20.37 0.90
CA VAL A 9 -10.12 20.16 -0.54
C VAL A 9 -11.57 20.40 -0.99
N GLY A 10 -12.49 20.67 -0.07
CA GLY A 10 -13.91 20.89 -0.34
C GLY A 10 -14.69 19.62 -0.66
N GLU A 11 -15.76 19.78 -1.44
CA GLU A 11 -16.63 18.70 -1.93
C GLU A 11 -16.52 18.59 -3.45
N PHE A 12 -16.37 17.36 -3.95
CA PHE A 12 -16.32 17.08 -5.39
C PHE A 12 -17.50 16.22 -5.83
N THR A 13 -17.97 16.47 -7.06
CA THR A 13 -18.93 15.59 -7.72
C THR A 13 -18.20 14.60 -8.61
N CYS A 14 -18.14 13.34 -8.17
CA CYS A 14 -17.63 12.23 -8.96
C CYS A 14 -18.75 11.62 -9.80
N ARG A 15 -18.50 11.41 -11.10
CA ARG A 15 -19.40 10.68 -11.99
C ARG A 15 -18.67 9.46 -12.54
N TRP A 16 -19.40 8.36 -12.69
CA TRP A 16 -18.90 7.21 -13.43
C TRP A 16 -18.78 7.59 -14.91
N GLY A 17 -17.79 7.02 -15.60
CA GLY A 17 -17.67 7.15 -17.05
C GLY A 17 -18.81 6.44 -17.78
N ARG A 18 -18.76 6.46 -19.12
CA ARG A 18 -19.79 5.84 -19.97
C ARG A 18 -19.75 4.31 -19.99
N GLN A 19 -18.64 3.71 -19.56
CA GLN A 19 -18.45 2.26 -19.54
C GLN A 19 -18.70 1.76 -18.11
N LEU A 20 -19.94 1.35 -17.86
CA LEU A 20 -20.37 0.70 -16.63
C LEU A 20 -20.76 -0.73 -16.98
N ASP A 21 -20.06 -1.69 -16.41
CA ASP A 21 -20.41 -3.11 -16.49
C ASP A 21 -20.89 -3.57 -15.11
N VAL A 22 -22.17 -3.94 -15.01
CA VAL A 22 -22.86 -4.21 -13.74
C VAL A 22 -23.56 -5.55 -13.84
N HIS A 23 -23.16 -6.50 -12.98
CA HIS A 23 -23.75 -7.83 -12.93
C HIS A 23 -24.40 -8.09 -11.57
N PRO A 24 -25.59 -8.70 -11.52
CA PRO A 24 -26.18 -9.15 -10.26
C PRO A 24 -25.36 -10.29 -9.66
N ILE A 25 -25.17 -10.25 -8.34
CA ILE A 25 -24.55 -11.33 -7.58
C ILE A 25 -25.68 -12.18 -7.01
N LEU A 26 -25.81 -13.42 -7.49
CA LEU A 26 -26.84 -14.35 -7.04
C LEU A 26 -26.19 -15.50 -6.26
N GLU A 27 -26.82 -15.94 -5.17
CA GLU A 27 -26.32 -17.05 -4.33
C GLU A 27 -26.34 -18.40 -5.08
N ARG A 28 -27.19 -18.53 -6.10
CA ARG A 28 -27.38 -19.76 -6.87
C ARG A 28 -27.18 -19.43 -8.34
N SER A 29 -26.07 -19.89 -8.91
CA SER A 29 -25.65 -19.68 -10.30
C SER A 29 -26.54 -20.43 -11.31
N ALA A 30 -27.85 -20.20 -11.28
CA ALA A 30 -28.81 -20.85 -12.17
C ALA A 30 -29.21 -19.97 -13.37
N GLU A 31 -28.90 -18.67 -13.35
CA GLU A 31 -29.19 -17.76 -14.47
C GLU A 31 -27.91 -17.40 -15.25
N SER A 32 -27.98 -17.54 -16.57
CA SER A 32 -26.91 -17.17 -17.50
C SER A 32 -26.55 -15.70 -17.36
N GLY A 33 -25.36 -15.41 -16.83
CA GLY A 33 -24.82 -14.05 -16.64
C GLY A 33 -24.64 -13.62 -15.18
N ALA A 34 -25.19 -14.34 -14.20
CA ALA A 34 -24.99 -14.01 -12.79
C ALA A 34 -23.61 -14.47 -12.29
N LEU A 35 -22.89 -13.58 -11.58
CA LEU A 35 -21.65 -13.94 -10.92
C LEU A 35 -21.93 -14.53 -9.53
N SER A 36 -21.30 -15.65 -9.20
CA SER A 36 -21.37 -16.21 -7.85
C SER A 36 -20.61 -15.32 -6.86
N GLY A 37 -21.03 -15.33 -5.59
CA GLY A 37 -20.31 -14.60 -4.53
C GLY A 37 -18.84 -15.01 -4.40
N GLU A 38 -18.53 -16.28 -4.65
CA GLU A 38 -17.16 -16.80 -4.64
C GLU A 38 -16.32 -16.25 -5.81
N ALA A 39 -16.90 -16.19 -7.02
CA ALA A 39 -16.23 -15.60 -8.17
C ALA A 39 -15.93 -14.11 -7.95
N VAL A 40 -16.87 -13.37 -7.34
CA VAL A 40 -16.67 -11.96 -6.96
C VAL A 40 -15.59 -11.83 -5.89
N ALA A 41 -15.59 -12.68 -4.86
CA ALA A 41 -14.58 -12.66 -3.82
C ALA A 41 -13.17 -12.94 -4.38
N GLY A 42 -13.04 -13.94 -5.26
CA GLY A 42 -11.79 -14.24 -5.95
C GLY A 42 -11.33 -13.11 -6.87
N TYR A 43 -12.27 -12.47 -7.59
CA TYR A 43 -11.98 -11.29 -8.39
C TYR A 43 -11.47 -10.14 -7.52
N VAL A 44 -12.19 -9.76 -6.45
CA VAL A 44 -11.75 -8.71 -5.52
C VAL A 44 -10.38 -9.05 -4.94
N ALA A 45 -10.17 -10.27 -4.45
CA ALA A 45 -8.88 -10.72 -3.89
C ALA A 45 -7.73 -10.59 -4.90
N LYS A 46 -7.98 -10.96 -6.17
CA LYS A 46 -7.02 -10.78 -7.26
C LYS A 46 -6.61 -9.32 -7.38
N TYR A 47 -7.55 -8.39 -7.44
CA TYR A 47 -7.21 -6.97 -7.63
C TYR A 47 -6.64 -6.32 -6.37
N THR A 48 -7.04 -6.74 -5.17
CA THR A 48 -6.43 -6.25 -3.93
C THR A 48 -4.98 -6.69 -3.79
N SER A 49 -4.66 -7.92 -4.24
CA SER A 49 -3.31 -8.49 -4.07
C SER A 49 -2.38 -8.18 -5.25
N LYS A 50 -2.93 -8.00 -6.46
CA LYS A 50 -2.13 -7.70 -7.66
C LYS A 50 -1.44 -6.34 -7.60
N SER A 51 -2.00 -5.38 -6.87
CA SER A 51 -1.40 -4.05 -6.72
C SER A 51 -0.27 -3.96 -5.67
N VAL A 52 -0.05 -5.02 -4.88
CA VAL A 52 0.91 -5.00 -3.75
C VAL A 52 2.31 -5.44 -4.16
N GLY A 53 2.44 -6.25 -5.23
CA GLY A 53 3.74 -6.80 -5.68
C GLY A 53 4.53 -5.92 -6.65
N ASP A 54 3.86 -5.25 -7.60
CA ASP A 54 4.56 -4.60 -8.74
C ASP A 54 4.99 -3.15 -8.47
N SER A 55 4.50 -2.53 -7.40
CA SER A 55 4.63 -1.08 -7.20
C SER A 55 5.96 -0.65 -6.57
N GLY A 56 6.82 -1.58 -6.12
CA GLY A 56 8.07 -1.23 -5.45
C GLY A 56 7.86 -0.27 -4.28
N GLY A 57 6.76 -0.40 -3.54
CA GLY A 57 6.47 0.47 -2.41
C GLY A 57 7.54 0.33 -1.33
N SER A 58 8.07 1.43 -0.85
CA SER A 58 8.91 1.41 0.34
C SER A 58 8.00 1.16 1.54
N ASP A 59 8.18 0.06 2.28
CA ASP A 59 7.42 -0.21 3.52
C ASP A 59 7.73 0.80 4.66
N TYR A 60 8.70 1.67 4.45
CA TYR A 60 9.17 2.62 5.44
C TYR A 60 8.90 4.07 5.05
N PRO A 61 8.60 4.95 6.02
CA PRO A 61 8.43 6.39 5.79
C PRO A 61 9.62 7.03 5.07
N VAL A 62 9.31 7.93 4.15
CA VAL A 62 10.29 8.81 3.50
C VAL A 62 10.62 9.95 4.47
N ARG A 63 11.90 10.18 4.72
CA ARG A 63 12.36 11.18 5.72
C ARG A 63 12.87 12.49 5.11
N SER A 64 13.26 12.48 3.84
CA SER A 64 13.76 13.66 3.14
C SER A 64 13.55 13.56 1.62
N TRP A 65 13.79 14.66 0.90
CA TRP A 65 13.80 14.62 -0.57
C TRP A 65 14.89 13.67 -1.07
N ALA A 66 16.12 13.81 -0.58
CA ALA A 66 17.22 12.93 -0.97
C ALA A 66 16.90 11.43 -0.75
N ASP A 67 16.21 11.11 0.36
CA ASP A 67 15.71 9.76 0.62
C ASP A 67 14.71 9.30 -0.47
N LEU A 68 13.73 10.14 -0.84
CA LEU A 68 12.78 9.90 -1.94
C LEU A 68 13.51 9.66 -3.27
N ALA A 69 14.48 10.51 -3.61
CA ALA A 69 15.27 10.41 -4.83
C ALA A 69 16.02 9.07 -4.91
N SER A 70 16.50 8.55 -3.78
CA SER A 70 17.26 7.30 -3.71
C SER A 70 16.41 6.02 -3.78
N ARG A 71 15.08 6.10 -3.65
CA ARG A 71 14.23 4.89 -3.61
C ARG A 71 14.27 4.12 -4.92
N ARG A 72 14.34 2.78 -4.87
CA ARG A 72 14.25 1.90 -6.05
C ARG A 72 12.79 1.63 -6.41
N VAL A 73 12.16 2.60 -7.06
CA VAL A 73 10.76 2.54 -7.49
C VAL A 73 10.64 2.94 -8.96
N SER A 74 9.54 2.57 -9.62
CA SER A 74 9.28 3.01 -10.98
C SER A 74 9.18 4.54 -11.07
N ALA A 75 9.45 5.11 -12.25
CA ALA A 75 9.38 6.56 -12.47
C ALA A 75 7.99 7.12 -12.12
N HIS A 76 6.93 6.38 -12.44
CA HIS A 76 5.56 6.76 -12.12
C HIS A 76 5.31 6.81 -10.61
N VAL A 77 5.72 5.78 -9.86
CA VAL A 77 5.59 5.75 -8.39
C VAL A 77 6.39 6.89 -7.75
N ARG A 78 7.61 7.15 -8.23
CA ARG A 78 8.41 8.28 -7.75
C ARG A 78 7.71 9.62 -7.99
N ALA A 79 7.08 9.80 -9.15
CA ALA A 79 6.34 11.03 -9.46
C ALA A 79 5.17 11.25 -8.48
N LEU A 80 4.40 10.20 -8.18
CA LEU A 80 3.33 10.25 -7.18
C LEU A 80 3.86 10.59 -5.78
N MET A 81 4.92 9.91 -5.34
CA MET A 81 5.60 10.21 -4.07
C MET A 81 6.06 11.68 -4.01
N ALA A 82 6.66 12.19 -5.10
CA ALA A 82 7.10 13.58 -5.16
C ALA A 82 5.93 14.57 -5.10
N VAL A 83 4.79 14.26 -5.71
CA VAL A 83 3.56 15.05 -5.57
C VAL A 83 3.09 15.06 -4.12
N CYS A 84 2.98 13.91 -3.45
CA CYS A 84 2.64 13.84 -2.02
C CYS A 84 3.61 14.65 -1.16
N TRP A 85 4.90 14.60 -1.47
CA TRP A 85 5.93 15.34 -0.75
C TRP A 85 5.80 16.86 -0.88
N ARG A 86 5.51 17.34 -2.10
CA ARG A 86 5.26 18.75 -2.40
C ARG A 86 3.97 19.23 -1.76
N LEU A 87 2.86 18.49 -1.95
CA LEU A 87 1.56 18.85 -1.38
C LEU A 87 1.56 18.81 0.15
N GLY A 88 2.34 17.92 0.77
CA GLY A 88 2.50 17.91 2.23
C GLY A 88 3.30 19.11 2.79
N ALA A 89 3.74 20.05 1.95
CA ALA A 89 4.27 21.35 2.37
C ALA A 89 3.19 22.44 2.46
N VAL A 90 2.00 22.19 1.90
CA VAL A 90 0.90 23.15 1.84
C VAL A 90 0.18 23.15 3.18
N ALA A 91 0.05 24.31 3.82
CA ALA A 91 -0.46 24.44 5.19
C ALA A 91 -1.92 23.97 5.30
N GLU A 92 -2.71 24.30 4.29
CA GLU A 92 -4.13 23.92 4.16
C GLU A 92 -4.30 22.40 4.08
N LEU A 93 -3.28 21.66 3.63
CA LEU A 93 -3.32 20.20 3.49
C LEU A 93 -2.63 19.48 4.66
N ALA A 94 -2.22 20.19 5.72
CA ALA A 94 -1.45 19.61 6.83
C ALA A 94 -2.17 18.43 7.51
N GLY A 95 -3.50 18.48 7.61
CA GLY A 95 -4.35 17.43 8.18
C GLY A 95 -4.26 16.08 7.44
N LEU A 96 -3.94 16.11 6.14
CA LEU A 96 -3.80 14.91 5.31
C LEU A 96 -2.49 14.15 5.57
N ARG A 97 -1.49 14.79 6.20
CA ARG A 97 -0.20 14.18 6.56
C ARG A 97 0.52 13.50 5.38
N LEU A 98 0.43 14.09 4.19
CA LEU A 98 0.90 13.49 2.93
C LEU A 98 2.40 13.11 2.92
N ARG A 99 3.26 13.87 3.61
CA ARG A 99 4.68 13.53 3.76
C ARG A 99 4.90 12.27 4.59
N THR A 100 4.15 12.12 5.69
CA THR A 100 4.21 10.92 6.56
C THR A 100 3.87 9.66 5.77
N TRP A 101 2.85 9.74 4.91
CA TRP A 101 2.33 8.62 4.14
C TRP A 101 2.81 8.59 2.68
N CYS A 102 3.85 9.37 2.33
CA CYS A 102 4.37 9.48 0.97
C CYS A 102 4.79 8.11 0.40
N HIS A 103 5.39 7.26 1.24
CA HIS A 103 5.76 5.89 0.92
C HIS A 103 4.57 4.99 0.54
N MET A 104 3.36 5.34 0.99
CA MET A 104 2.08 4.73 0.63
C MET A 104 1.26 5.63 -0.32
N LEU A 105 1.92 6.48 -1.11
CA LEU A 105 1.29 7.38 -2.08
C LEU A 105 0.26 8.33 -1.44
N GLY A 106 0.50 8.74 -0.19
CA GLY A 106 -0.36 9.65 0.56
C GLY A 106 -1.54 8.98 1.28
N PHE A 107 -1.68 7.65 1.17
CA PHE A 107 -2.77 6.92 1.81
C PHE A 107 -2.35 6.31 3.15
N ARG A 108 -3.14 6.54 4.20
CA ARG A 108 -2.81 6.16 5.60
C ARG A 108 -3.18 4.71 5.98
N GLY A 109 -3.78 3.92 5.09
CA GLY A 109 -4.34 2.62 5.47
C GLY A 109 -4.32 1.56 4.38
N HIS A 110 -5.05 0.46 4.60
CA HIS A 110 -5.31 -0.52 3.54
C HIS A 110 -6.49 -0.06 2.68
N VAL A 111 -6.38 -0.21 1.36
CA VAL A 111 -7.49 0.04 0.44
C VAL A 111 -8.55 -1.01 0.70
N LEU A 112 -9.51 -0.67 1.56
CA LEU A 112 -10.72 -1.44 1.78
C LEU A 112 -11.89 -0.50 1.52
N THR A 113 -12.52 -0.65 0.37
CA THR A 113 -13.76 0.05 0.07
C THR A 113 -14.89 -0.60 0.87
N LYS A 114 -15.30 0.03 1.97
CA LYS A 114 -16.53 -0.36 2.67
C LYS A 114 -17.71 0.38 2.06
N SER A 115 -18.67 -0.34 1.50
CA SER A 115 -19.95 0.26 1.16
C SER A 115 -20.78 0.33 2.45
N ARG A 116 -21.43 1.48 2.71
CA ARG A 116 -22.23 1.65 3.93
C ARG A 116 -23.40 0.66 4.03
N ARG A 117 -23.89 0.17 2.89
CA ARG A 117 -25.09 -0.67 2.80
C ARG A 117 -24.80 -2.17 2.67
N TYR A 118 -23.59 -2.55 2.25
CA TYR A 118 -23.25 -3.96 1.99
C TYR A 118 -21.97 -4.44 2.71
N SER A 119 -21.36 -3.62 3.56
CA SER A 119 -20.20 -4.06 4.35
C SER A 119 -20.60 -4.52 5.75
N THR A 120 -20.28 -5.77 6.07
CA THR A 120 -20.34 -6.35 7.42
C THR A 120 -19.14 -5.88 8.28
N THR A 121 -19.27 -5.97 9.60
CA THR A 121 -18.19 -5.57 10.51
C THR A 121 -17.08 -6.63 10.58
N PHE A 122 -15.85 -6.21 10.90
CA PHE A 122 -14.76 -7.17 11.16
C PHE A 122 -15.05 -8.08 12.36
N THR A 123 -15.90 -7.65 13.27
CA THR A 123 -16.34 -8.45 14.41
C THR A 123 -17.24 -9.59 13.95
N GLU A 124 -18.24 -9.30 13.12
CA GLU A 124 -19.11 -10.33 12.51
C GLU A 124 -18.31 -11.33 11.68
N LEU A 125 -17.39 -10.86 10.83
CA LEU A 125 -16.51 -11.74 10.04
C LEU A 125 -15.62 -12.63 10.92
N ARG A 126 -15.08 -12.10 12.03
CA ARG A 126 -14.29 -12.91 12.98
C ARG A 126 -15.14 -13.95 13.69
N GLY A 127 -16.37 -13.59 14.07
CA GLY A 127 -17.36 -14.51 14.65
C GLY A 127 -17.71 -15.65 13.72
N ALA A 128 -18.05 -15.35 12.46
CA ALA A 128 -18.37 -16.36 11.44
C ALA A 128 -17.21 -17.33 11.20
N ARG A 129 -15.96 -16.82 11.13
CA ARG A 129 -14.77 -17.68 11.00
C ARG A 129 -14.51 -18.53 12.23
N ALA A 130 -14.77 -18.01 13.43
CA ALA A 130 -14.65 -18.78 14.67
C ALA A 130 -15.68 -19.93 14.69
N ALA A 131 -16.93 -19.64 14.35
CA ALA A 131 -18.01 -20.63 14.24
C ALA A 131 -17.71 -21.72 13.19
N PHE A 132 -17.20 -21.32 12.02
CA PHE A 132 -16.76 -22.27 10.98
C PHE A 132 -15.62 -23.16 11.46
N ARG A 133 -14.57 -22.58 12.08
CA ARG A 133 -13.46 -23.36 12.64
C ARG A 133 -13.90 -24.31 13.74
N SER A 134 -14.85 -23.93 14.59
CA SER A 134 -15.38 -24.82 15.62
C SER A 134 -16.26 -25.94 15.03
N ALA A 135 -16.94 -25.70 13.92
CA ALA A 135 -17.76 -26.71 13.24
C ALA A 135 -16.90 -27.77 12.51
N SER A 136 -15.71 -27.42 12.05
CA SER A 136 -14.77 -28.33 11.36
C SER A 136 -14.01 -29.28 12.31
N VAL A 137 -14.21 -29.20 13.63
CA VAL A 137 -13.46 -29.96 14.66
C VAL A 137 -14.24 -31.20 15.16
N ALA A 138 -15.29 -31.62 14.45
CA ALA A 138 -16.05 -32.80 14.83
C ALA A 138 -15.45 -34.16 14.38
N CYS A 139 -14.28 -34.19 13.74
CA CYS A 139 -13.60 -35.44 13.39
C CYS A 139 -12.07 -35.32 13.46
N GLY A 140 -11.51 -35.65 14.63
CA GLY A 140 -10.07 -35.79 14.86
C GLY A 140 -9.58 -35.00 16.06
N GLU A 141 -8.73 -35.63 16.87
CA GLU A 141 -8.07 -35.05 18.04
C GLU A 141 -7.32 -33.76 17.65
N VAL A 142 -7.81 -32.61 18.11
CA VAL A 142 -7.16 -31.31 17.90
C VAL A 142 -6.16 -31.07 19.02
N VAL A 143 -4.88 -31.21 18.70
CA VAL A 143 -3.79 -30.74 19.58
C VAL A 143 -3.65 -29.23 19.41
N THR A 144 -4.24 -28.46 20.32
CA THR A 144 -3.96 -27.03 20.45
C THR A 144 -2.57 -26.83 21.05
N VAL A 145 -1.59 -26.44 20.24
CA VAL A 145 -0.30 -25.91 20.73
C VAL A 145 -0.53 -24.47 21.19
N SER A 146 -0.89 -24.29 22.46
CA SER A 146 -1.18 -22.99 23.09
C SER A 146 0.01 -22.35 23.81
N ALA A 147 1.14 -23.06 23.91
CA ALA A 147 2.32 -22.58 24.64
C ALA A 147 3.39 -22.04 23.67
N TRP A 148 3.33 -20.75 23.39
CA TRP A 148 4.45 -20.03 22.77
C TRP A 148 5.38 -19.53 23.87
N ARG A 149 6.58 -20.10 23.99
CA ARG A 149 7.63 -19.56 24.84
C ARG A 149 8.55 -18.69 23.98
N PHE A 150 8.80 -17.47 24.44
CA PHE A 150 9.81 -16.60 23.82
C PHE A 150 11.19 -17.25 23.93
N VAL A 151 11.80 -17.60 22.80
CA VAL A 151 13.12 -18.26 22.73
C VAL A 151 14.26 -17.24 22.66
N GLY A 152 13.95 -15.98 22.34
CA GLY A 152 14.90 -14.89 22.21
C GLY A 152 14.57 -14.00 21.01
N ALA A 153 15.15 -12.81 20.98
CA ALA A 153 15.15 -11.92 19.83
C ALA A 153 16.55 -11.31 19.68
N GLY A 154 17.07 -11.32 18.46
CA GLY A 154 18.43 -10.91 18.14
C GLY A 154 19.07 -11.85 17.14
N HIS A 155 20.18 -11.42 16.55
CA HIS A 155 20.96 -12.28 15.69
C HIS A 155 21.85 -13.19 16.54
N SER A 156 21.96 -14.46 16.17
CA SER A 156 23.10 -15.28 16.60
C SER A 156 24.41 -14.61 16.15
N PRO A 157 25.57 -14.94 16.76
CA PRO A 157 26.84 -14.35 16.35
C PRO A 157 27.11 -14.47 14.84
N GLY A 158 26.72 -15.58 14.20
CA GLY A 158 26.86 -15.76 12.75
C GLY A 158 25.87 -14.92 11.92
N GLU A 159 24.62 -14.80 12.37
CA GLU A 159 23.63 -13.94 11.70
C GLU A 159 23.95 -12.46 11.87
N ALA A 160 24.64 -12.07 12.94
CA ALA A 160 25.05 -10.70 13.18
C ALA A 160 26.09 -10.24 12.16
N GLU A 161 27.03 -11.12 11.78
CA GLU A 161 28.01 -10.85 10.72
C GLU A 161 27.33 -10.75 9.35
N LEU A 162 26.36 -11.62 9.06
CA LEU A 162 25.57 -11.52 7.82
C LEU A 162 24.76 -10.22 7.75
N ALA A 163 24.08 -9.84 8.84
CA ALA A 163 23.34 -8.60 8.93
C ALA A 163 24.25 -7.36 8.80
N ARG A 164 25.45 -7.42 9.36
CA ARG A 164 26.48 -6.38 9.21
C ARG A 164 26.95 -6.25 7.77
N GLY A 165 27.21 -7.35 7.07
CA GLY A 165 27.56 -7.35 5.65
C GLY A 165 26.49 -6.66 4.80
N VAL A 166 25.22 -7.05 4.98
CA VAL A 166 24.08 -6.42 4.29
C VAL A 166 23.99 -4.92 4.59
N TRP A 167 24.28 -4.51 5.82
CA TRP A 167 24.27 -3.10 6.19
C TRP A 167 25.40 -2.32 5.50
N LEU A 168 26.62 -2.87 5.48
CA LEU A 168 27.79 -2.26 4.82
C LEU A 168 27.56 -2.12 3.31
N ASP A 169 27.10 -3.16 2.64
CA ASP A 169 26.78 -3.14 1.20
C ASP A 169 25.76 -2.03 0.87
N ARG A 170 24.78 -1.84 1.76
CA ARG A 170 23.72 -0.82 1.58
C ARG A 170 24.24 0.60 1.79
N VAL A 171 25.21 0.80 2.69
CA VAL A 171 25.89 2.09 2.90
C VAL A 171 26.78 2.41 1.71
N GLU A 172 27.54 1.43 1.23
CA GLU A 172 28.44 1.59 0.08
C GLU A 172 27.65 1.89 -1.21
N ALA A 173 26.57 1.16 -1.47
CA ALA A 173 25.68 1.44 -2.58
C ALA A 173 25.07 2.85 -2.52
N ARG A 174 24.81 3.36 -1.30
CA ARG A 174 24.31 4.73 -1.11
C ARG A 174 25.37 5.78 -1.43
N TRP A 175 26.63 5.55 -1.06
CA TRP A 175 27.74 6.45 -1.38
C TRP A 175 28.09 6.43 -2.88
N ALA A 176 28.06 5.27 -3.52
CA ALA A 176 28.27 5.15 -4.96
C ALA A 176 27.22 5.95 -5.77
N LEU A 177 25.94 5.85 -5.39
CA LEU A 177 24.85 6.61 -6.01
C LEU A 177 24.98 8.12 -5.77
N ALA A 178 25.45 8.55 -4.59
CA ALA A 178 25.71 9.96 -4.32
C ALA A 178 26.87 10.50 -5.17
N ALA A 179 27.95 9.73 -5.31
CA ALA A 179 29.10 10.10 -6.14
C ALA A 179 28.79 10.09 -7.65
N GLU A 180 27.81 9.30 -8.11
CA GLU A 180 27.28 9.37 -9.48
C GLU A 180 26.43 10.62 -9.71
N ALA A 181 25.62 11.02 -8.73
CA ALA A 181 24.81 12.24 -8.80
C ALA A 181 25.69 13.51 -8.89
N ASP A 182 26.79 13.56 -8.15
CA ASP A 182 27.73 14.69 -8.20
C ASP A 182 28.50 14.76 -9.53
N ARG A 183 28.78 13.61 -10.18
CA ARG A 183 29.41 13.56 -11.51
C ARG A 183 28.45 13.95 -12.65
N GLY A 184 27.14 13.84 -12.45
CA GLY A 184 26.11 14.23 -13.42
C GLY A 184 25.71 15.71 -13.37
N GLY A 185 26.22 16.49 -12.41
CA GLY A 185 25.83 17.89 -12.15
C GLY A 185 26.52 18.96 -13.02
N GLY A 186 27.26 18.57 -14.07
CA GLY A 186 28.02 19.47 -14.95
C GLY A 186 27.42 19.61 -16.35
N GLY A 187 26.14 20.01 -16.47
CA GLY A 187 25.48 20.25 -17.75
C GLY A 187 24.64 21.53 -17.72
N GLY A 188 25.22 22.64 -18.17
CA GLY A 188 24.61 23.96 -18.16
C GLY A 188 23.35 24.06 -19.03
N TRP A 189 22.28 24.58 -18.44
CA TRP A 189 21.10 25.04 -19.16
C TRP A 189 21.23 26.55 -19.39
N TRP A 190 21.58 26.92 -20.62
CA TRP A 190 21.53 28.29 -21.11
C TRP A 190 20.08 28.79 -21.15
N VAL A 191 19.82 29.96 -20.57
CA VAL A 191 18.64 30.78 -20.89
C VAL A 191 19.15 32.08 -21.49
N GLY A 192 19.08 32.18 -22.81
CA GLY A 192 19.24 33.45 -23.52
C GLY A 192 18.09 34.38 -23.19
N ARG A 193 18.39 35.62 -22.78
CA ARG A 193 17.48 36.75 -22.90
C ARG A 193 17.85 37.53 -24.14
N GLY A 194 16.83 37.83 -24.95
CA GLY A 194 16.91 38.80 -26.02
C GLY A 194 17.10 40.23 -25.51
N GLY A 195 17.56 41.07 -26.43
CA GLY A 195 17.86 42.49 -26.30
C GLY A 195 18.78 42.88 -27.43
#